data_AF-A0A956TM07-F1
#
_entry.id   AF-A0A956TM07-F1
#
_cell.length_a   1.000
_cell.length_b   1.000
_cell.length_c   1.000
_cell.angle_alpha   90.00
_cell.angle_beta   90.00
_cell.angle_gamma   90.00
#
_symmetry.space_group_name_H-M   'P 1'
#
loop_
_entity.id
_entity.type
_entity.pdbx_description
1 polymer ?
#
loop_
_entity_poly.entity_id
_entity_poly.type
_entity_poly.pdbx_seq_one_letter_code
_entity_poly.pdbx_strand_id
1 'polypeptide(L)'
;MLSELVYKFLRILENRGKYGLAVRLGERYLMRAGVLPRGKPDATFFDIQILRVIDRCLMYTGNPGRALELAEVTMDIVKKQGNNLLLASVGDSLASRKLLLGRLQEAHDLNQRVMVITENALRSVLETEENPQ
;
A
#
# COMPACT_ATOMS: atom_id res chain seq x y z
N MET A 1 11.98 -11.40 -9.76
CA MET A 1 12.20 -12.74 -9.14
C MET A 1 12.49 -12.64 -7.63
N LEU A 2 13.47 -11.83 -7.18
CA LEU A 2 13.76 -11.71 -5.74
C LEU A 2 12.62 -11.08 -4.92
N SER A 3 12.00 -9.99 -5.39
CA SER A 3 10.88 -9.32 -4.69
C SER A 3 9.70 -10.25 -4.45
N GLU A 4 9.36 -11.09 -5.43
CA GLU A 4 8.30 -12.09 -5.31
C GLU A 4 8.58 -13.13 -4.23
N LEU A 5 9.80 -13.68 -4.19
CA LEU A 5 10.20 -14.64 -3.17
C LEU A 5 10.13 -14.03 -1.78
N VAL A 6 10.63 -12.81 -1.62
CA VAL A 6 10.55 -12.06 -0.36
C VAL A 6 9.09 -11.86 0.02
N TYR A 7 8.24 -11.38 -0.88
CA TYR A 7 6.81 -11.20 -0.63
C TYR A 7 6.15 -12.49 -0.12
N LYS A 8 6.34 -13.62 -0.82
CA LYS A 8 5.81 -14.93 -0.43
C LYS A 8 6.28 -15.33 0.98
N PHE A 9 7.57 -15.14 1.27
CA PHE A 9 8.11 -15.46 2.59
C PHE A 9 7.54 -14.55 3.69
N LEU A 10 7.41 -13.25 3.45
CA LEU A 10 6.80 -12.33 4.40
C LEU A 10 5.34 -12.66 4.68
N ARG A 11 4.57 -13.10 3.69
CA ARG A 11 3.19 -13.58 3.89
C ARG A 11 3.13 -14.81 4.78
N ILE A 12 4.08 -15.74 4.65
CA ILE A 12 4.18 -16.90 5.57
C ILE A 12 4.44 -16.43 7.00
N LEU A 13 5.33 -15.45 7.19
CA LEU A 13 5.61 -14.89 8.51
C LEU A 13 4.40 -14.16 9.11
N GLU A 14 3.72 -13.32 8.32
CA GLU A 14 2.48 -12.63 8.69
C GLU A 14 1.42 -13.64 9.15
N ASN A 15 1.16 -14.68 8.35
CA ASN A 15 0.16 -15.71 8.67
C ASN A 15 0.52 -16.53 9.91
N ARG A 16 1.80 -16.59 10.30
CA ARG A 16 2.27 -17.25 11.53
C ARG A 16 2.36 -16.31 12.73
N GLY A 17 1.85 -15.08 12.61
CA GLY A 17 1.91 -14.07 13.66
C GLY A 17 3.32 -13.55 13.96
N LYS A 18 4.30 -13.81 13.08
CA LYS A 18 5.70 -13.38 13.25
C LYS A 18 5.89 -11.96 12.71
N TYR A 19 5.01 -11.03 13.11
CA TYR A 19 4.90 -9.68 12.56
C TYR A 19 6.20 -8.89 12.66
N GLY A 20 6.84 -8.87 13.85
CA GLY A 20 8.10 -8.16 14.03
C GLY A 20 9.25 -8.69 13.14
N LEU A 21 9.25 -9.99 12.84
CA LEU A 21 10.23 -10.57 11.91
C LEU A 21 9.90 -10.20 10.46
N ALA A 22 8.62 -10.21 10.08
CA ALA A 22 8.17 -9.78 8.76
C ALA A 22 8.55 -8.32 8.49
N VAL A 23 8.30 -7.41 9.45
CA VAL A 23 8.71 -6.00 9.37
C VAL A 23 10.22 -5.88 9.16
N ARG A 24 11.04 -6.48 10.04
CA ARG A 24 12.50 -6.37 9.96
C ARG A 24 13.09 -6.92 8.66
N LEU A 25 12.54 -8.00 8.12
CA LEU A 25 13.02 -8.57 6.86
C LEU A 25 12.56 -7.76 5.65
N GLY A 26 11.30 -7.32 5.65
CA GLY A 26 10.75 -6.50 4.59
C GLY A 26 11.44 -5.14 4.49
N GLU A 27 11.64 -4.42 5.60
CA GLU A 27 12.33 -3.13 5.59
C GLU A 27 13.78 -3.28 5.13
N ARG A 28 14.51 -4.31 5.59
CA ARG A 28 15.88 -4.57 5.12
C ARG A 28 15.94 -4.83 3.61
N TYR A 29 14.99 -5.59 3.09
CA TYR A 29 14.88 -5.82 1.65
C TYR A 29 14.62 -4.50 0.90
N LEU A 30 13.61 -3.73 1.32
CA LEU A 30 13.21 -2.50 0.63
C LEU A 30 14.26 -1.40 0.71
N MET A 31 15.02 -1.31 1.82
CA MET A 31 16.16 -0.41 1.94
C MET A 31 17.27 -0.81 0.96
N ARG A 32 17.59 -2.10 0.84
CA ARG A 32 18.58 -2.60 -0.13
C ARG A 32 18.11 -2.41 -1.58
N ALA A 33 16.82 -2.53 -1.83
CA ALA A 33 16.20 -2.32 -3.13
C ALA A 33 16.02 -0.84 -3.50
N GLY A 34 16.40 0.09 -2.61
CA GLY A 34 16.27 1.54 -2.79
C GLY A 34 14.83 2.05 -2.78
N VAL A 35 13.87 1.24 -2.31
CA VAL A 35 12.45 1.62 -2.24
C VAL A 35 12.20 2.49 -1.02
N LEU A 36 12.76 2.12 0.14
CA LEU A 36 12.66 2.94 1.35
C LEU A 36 13.91 3.82 1.53
N PRO A 37 13.77 5.00 2.19
CA PRO A 37 12.55 5.50 2.83
C PRO A 37 11.65 6.36 1.94
N ARG A 38 12.09 6.80 0.76
CA ARG A 38 11.42 7.86 -0.02
C ARG A 38 10.43 7.38 -1.08
N GLY A 39 10.35 6.06 -1.29
CA GLY A 39 9.69 5.49 -2.47
C GLY A 39 10.56 5.65 -3.72
N LYS A 40 10.49 4.66 -4.62
CA LYS A 40 11.05 4.76 -5.97
C LYS A 40 9.93 4.61 -7.00
N PRO A 41 9.84 5.45 -8.04
CA PRO A 41 8.73 5.40 -9.00
C PRO A 41 8.60 4.05 -9.73
N ASP A 42 9.72 3.39 -9.96
CA ASP A 42 9.83 2.09 -10.65
C ASP A 42 9.75 0.89 -9.69
N ALA A 43 9.23 1.07 -8.47
CA ALA A 43 9.01 -0.03 -7.54
C ALA A 43 8.13 -1.10 -8.19
N THR A 44 8.57 -2.36 -8.10
CA THR A 44 7.84 -3.46 -8.72
C THR A 44 6.52 -3.71 -8.02
N PHE A 45 5.60 -4.40 -8.69
CA PHE A 45 4.35 -4.87 -8.06
C PHE A 45 4.61 -5.55 -6.71
N PHE A 46 5.61 -6.43 -6.62
CA PHE A 46 5.94 -7.12 -5.38
C PHE A 46 6.58 -6.20 -4.32
N ASP A 47 7.30 -5.15 -4.70
CA ASP A 47 7.81 -4.16 -3.74
C ASP A 47 6.65 -3.44 -3.04
N ILE A 48 5.59 -3.10 -3.80
CA ILE A 48 4.37 -2.50 -3.27
C ILE A 48 3.63 -3.50 -2.37
N GLN A 49 3.54 -4.79 -2.75
CA GLN A 49 2.93 -5.79 -1.88
C GLN A 49 3.72 -6.00 -0.58
N ILE A 50 5.06 -5.93 -0.62
CA ILE A 50 5.91 -5.99 0.57
C ILE A 50 5.64 -4.78 1.48
N LEU A 51 5.58 -3.55 0.94
CA LEU A 51 5.21 -2.37 1.71
C LEU A 51 3.88 -2.56 2.45
N ARG A 52 2.86 -3.09 1.76
CA ARG A 52 1.53 -3.35 2.35
C ARG A 52 1.55 -4.45 3.42
N VAL A 53 2.40 -5.47 3.29
CA VAL A 53 2.59 -6.49 4.34
C VAL A 53 3.22 -5.85 5.57
N ILE A 54 4.25 -5.01 5.40
CA ILE A 54 4.93 -4.34 6.51
C ILE A 54 3.96 -3.39 7.23
N ASP A 55 3.20 -2.58 6.48
CA ASP A 55 2.14 -1.70 7.02
C ASP A 55 1.18 -2.49 7.94
N ARG A 56 0.58 -3.59 7.45
CA ARG A 56 -0.30 -4.42 8.29
C ARG A 56 0.42 -5.02 9.50
N CYS A 57 1.65 -5.51 9.33
CA CYS A 57 2.42 -6.08 10.45
C CYS A 57 2.75 -5.03 11.52
N LEU A 58 3.01 -3.77 11.13
CA LEU A 58 3.22 -2.66 12.06
C LEU A 58 1.97 -2.35 12.87
N MET A 59 0.78 -2.47 12.26
CA MET A 59 -0.48 -2.34 12.99
C MET A 59 -0.62 -3.41 14.08
N TYR A 60 -0.27 -4.66 13.79
CA TYR A 60 -0.29 -5.74 14.79
C TYR A 60 0.78 -5.63 15.87
N THR A 61 1.88 -4.92 15.61
CA THR A 61 2.93 -4.67 16.62
C THR A 61 2.75 -3.35 17.37
N GLY A 62 1.65 -2.62 17.15
CA GLY A 62 1.37 -1.38 17.86
C GLY A 62 2.21 -0.18 17.39
N ASN A 63 2.61 -0.15 16.11
CA ASN A 63 3.39 0.94 15.51
C ASN A 63 2.60 1.70 14.43
N PRO A 64 1.42 2.29 14.75
CA PRO A 64 0.55 2.92 13.76
C PRO A 64 1.16 4.16 13.09
N GLY A 65 2.05 4.89 13.78
CA GLY A 65 2.77 6.03 13.19
C GLY A 65 3.69 5.62 12.05
N ARG A 66 4.46 4.55 12.25
CA ARG A 66 5.32 3.98 11.19
C ARG A 66 4.49 3.35 10.06
N ALA A 67 3.36 2.74 10.39
CA ALA A 67 2.42 2.21 9.40
C ALA A 67 1.86 3.32 8.50
N LEU A 68 1.52 4.47 9.09
CA LEU A 68 1.10 5.67 8.36
C LEU A 68 2.19 6.15 7.39
N GLU A 69 3.43 6.30 7.85
CA GLU A 69 4.55 6.72 6.98
C GLU A 69 4.71 5.79 5.76
N LEU A 70 4.63 4.47 5.97
CA LEU A 70 4.72 3.50 4.88
C LEU A 70 3.52 3.57 3.92
N ALA A 71 2.32 3.79 4.45
CA ALA A 71 1.12 3.96 3.63
C ALA A 71 1.22 5.23 2.76
N GLU A 72 1.77 6.33 3.30
CA GLU A 72 2.02 7.57 2.55
C GLU A 72 3.07 7.36 1.44
N VAL A 73 4.18 6.67 1.73
CA VAL A 73 5.18 6.30 0.72
C VAL A 73 4.56 5.41 -0.38
N THR A 74 3.76 4.43 0.01
CA THR A 74 3.10 3.53 -0.94
C THR A 74 2.13 4.28 -1.85
N MET A 75 1.37 5.22 -1.27
CA MET A 75 0.44 6.08 -2.02
C MET A 75 1.18 6.91 -3.08
N ASP A 76 2.32 7.50 -2.71
CA ASP A 76 3.13 8.30 -3.64
C ASP A 76 3.70 7.47 -4.79
N ILE A 77 4.21 6.27 -4.52
CA ILE A 77 4.67 5.33 -5.56
C ILE A 77 3.54 5.02 -6.54
N VAL A 78 2.39 4.59 -6.03
CA VAL A 78 1.27 4.13 -6.87
C VAL A 78 0.67 5.28 -7.67
N LYS A 79 0.63 6.49 -7.08
CA LYS A 79 0.21 7.70 -7.79
C LYS A 79 1.14 8.01 -8.97
N LYS A 80 2.46 7.91 -8.78
CA LYS A 80 3.45 8.12 -9.85
C LYS A 80 3.38 7.06 -10.95
N GLN A 81 2.92 5.86 -10.63
CA GLN A 81 2.69 4.78 -11.61
C GLN A 81 1.40 4.92 -12.40
N GLY A 82 0.48 5.82 -12.01
CA GLY A 82 -0.81 5.99 -12.68
C GLY A 82 -1.77 4.81 -12.52
N ASN A 83 -1.55 3.93 -11.54
CA ASN A 83 -2.42 2.77 -11.32
C ASN A 83 -3.59 3.14 -10.40
N ASN A 84 -4.70 3.61 -10.99
CA ASN A 84 -5.86 4.14 -10.25
C ASN A 84 -6.55 3.11 -9.34
N LEU A 85 -6.64 1.84 -9.74
CA LEU A 85 -7.25 0.79 -8.91
C LEU A 85 -6.40 0.49 -7.68
N LEU A 86 -5.07 0.39 -7.87
CA LEU A 86 -4.16 0.21 -6.74
C LEU A 86 -4.12 1.47 -5.86
N LEU A 87 -4.27 2.65 -6.45
CA LEU A 87 -4.30 3.94 -5.76
C LEU A 87 -5.48 4.00 -4.79
N ALA A 88 -6.67 3.56 -5.24
CA ALA A 88 -7.83 3.47 -4.38
C ALA A 88 -7.60 2.51 -3.20
N SER A 89 -7.11 1.29 -3.47
CA SER A 89 -6.86 0.29 -2.42
C SER A 89 -5.82 0.73 -1.37
N VAL A 90 -4.79 1.46 -1.79
CA VAL A 90 -3.79 2.03 -0.89
C VAL A 90 -4.36 3.24 -0.14
N GLY A 91 -5.17 4.06 -0.80
CA GLY A 91 -5.85 5.19 -0.19
C GLY A 91 -6.77 4.80 0.98
N ASP A 92 -7.56 3.73 0.85
CA ASP A 92 -8.39 3.19 1.94
C ASP A 92 -7.53 2.75 3.15
N SER A 93 -6.40 2.11 2.86
CA SER A 93 -5.45 1.70 3.89
C SER A 93 -4.93 2.94 4.62
N LEU A 94 -4.43 3.93 3.89
CA LEU A 94 -3.91 5.18 4.43
C LEU A 94 -4.96 5.95 5.27
N ALA A 95 -6.19 6.05 4.78
CA ALA A 95 -7.28 6.69 5.51
C ALA A 95 -7.56 5.97 6.84
N SER A 96 -7.56 4.63 6.83
CA SER A 96 -7.70 3.84 8.06
C SER A 96 -6.59 4.13 9.08
N ARG A 97 -5.35 4.37 8.64
CA ARG A 97 -4.22 4.70 9.55
C ARG A 97 -4.39 6.10 10.11
N LYS A 98 -4.84 7.05 9.28
CA LYS A 98 -5.16 8.41 9.72
C LYS A 98 -6.29 8.41 10.77
N LEU A 99 -7.35 7.62 10.58
CA LEU A 99 -8.42 7.46 11.57
C LEU A 99 -7.88 6.93 12.91
N LEU A 100 -7.07 5.87 12.88
CA LEU A 100 -6.50 5.27 14.09
C LEU A 100 -5.59 6.22 14.88
N LEU A 101 -4.99 7.20 14.19
CA LEU A 101 -4.17 8.24 14.81
C LEU A 101 -4.96 9.52 15.15
N GLY A 102 -6.29 9.50 15.07
CA GLY A 102 -7.14 10.65 15.39
C GLY A 102 -7.16 11.77 14.34
N ARG A 103 -6.59 11.54 13.15
CA ARG A 103 -6.55 12.52 12.03
C ARG A 103 -7.84 12.43 11.21
N LEU A 104 -8.97 12.68 11.87
CA LEU A 104 -10.31 12.40 11.33
C LEU A 104 -10.61 13.16 10.03
N GLN A 105 -10.35 14.47 10.00
CA GLN A 105 -10.63 15.29 8.81
C GLN A 105 -9.79 14.82 7.60
N GLU A 106 -8.51 14.56 7.82
CA GLU A 106 -7.64 14.11 6.73
C GLU A 106 -8.04 12.72 6.19
N ALA A 107 -8.50 11.83 7.07
CA ALA A 107 -9.02 10.54 6.64
C ALA A 107 -10.33 10.69 5.83
N HIS A 108 -11.21 11.59 6.26
CA HIS A 108 -12.45 11.89 5.55
C HIS A 108 -12.18 12.44 4.15
N ASP A 109 -11.32 13.47 4.05
CA ASP A 109 -10.96 14.09 2.78
C ASP A 109 -10.30 13.07 1.83
N LEU A 110 -9.47 12.18 2.37
CA LEU A 110 -8.83 11.13 1.59
C LEU A 110 -9.84 10.10 1.09
N ASN A 111 -10.77 9.64 1.94
CA ASN A 111 -11.82 8.71 1.54
C ASN A 111 -12.69 9.27 0.43
N GLN A 112 -13.08 10.55 0.50
CA GLN A 112 -13.83 11.21 -0.57
C GLN A 112 -13.07 11.16 -1.91
N ARG A 113 -11.77 11.46 -1.89
CA ARG A 113 -10.94 11.40 -3.10
C ARG A 113 -10.82 9.98 -3.66
N VAL A 114 -10.65 8.99 -2.78
CA VAL A 114 -10.55 7.57 -3.17
C VAL A 114 -11.85 7.06 -3.78
N MET A 115 -13.00 7.47 -3.24
CA MET A 115 -14.31 7.14 -3.82
C MET A 115 -14.42 7.66 -5.24
N VAL A 116 -14.09 8.93 -5.49
CA VAL A 116 -14.12 9.52 -6.84
C VAL A 116 -13.20 8.77 -7.80
N ILE A 117 -12.00 8.39 -7.36
CA ILE A 117 -11.07 7.60 -8.19
C ILE A 117 -11.68 6.23 -8.53
N THR A 118 -12.29 5.58 -7.54
CA THR A 118 -12.94 4.26 -7.70
C THR A 118 -14.12 4.35 -8.68
N GLU A 119 -14.99 5.34 -8.51
CA GLU A 119 -16.15 5.58 -9.39
C GLU A 119 -15.70 5.82 -10.84
N ASN A 120 -14.68 6.65 -11.05
CA ASN A 120 -14.14 6.92 -12.38
C ASN A 120 -13.50 5.67 -13.00
N ALA A 121 -12.77 4.88 -12.20
CA ALA A 121 -12.18 3.63 -12.68
C ALA A 121 -13.24 2.60 -13.08
N LEU A 122 -14.30 2.45 -12.28
CA LEU A 122 -15.42 1.55 -12.60
C LEU A 122 -16.17 1.98 -13.86
N ARG A 123 -16.44 3.28 -14.01
CA ARG A 123 -17.09 3.81 -15.21
C ARG A 123 -16.29 3.52 -16.47
N SER A 124 -14.98 3.75 -16.43
CA SER A 124 -14.10 3.46 -17.57
C SER A 124 -14.11 1.99 -17.98
N VAL A 125 -14.22 1.07 -17.02
CA VAL A 125 -14.30 -0.38 -17.31
C VAL A 125 -15.62 -0.71 -17.99
N LEU A 126 -16.74 -0.20 -17.47
CA LEU A 126 -18.08 -0.44 -18.03
C LEU A 126 -18.20 0.11 -19.45
N GLU A 127 -17.68 1.32 -19.71
CA GLU A 127 -17.70 1.93 -21.05
C GLU A 127 -16.86 1.12 -22.07
N THR A 128 -15.78 0.48 -21.65
CA THR A 128 -15.00 -0.43 -22.52
C THR A 128 -15.67 -1.78 -22.78
N GLU A 129 -16.52 -2.26 -21.87
CA GLU A 129 -17.28 -3.51 -22.05
C GLU A 129 -18.52 -3.31 -22.94
N GLU A 130 -19.13 -2.12 -22.91
CA GLU A 130 -20.28 -1.78 -23.75
C GLU A 130 -19.91 -1.43 -25.20
N ASN A 131 -18.62 -1.23 -25.51
CA ASN A 131 -18.14 -0.88 -26.85
C ASN A 131 -16.85 -1.65 -27.23
N PRO A 132 -16.92 -2.99 -27.35
CA PRO A 132 -15.76 -3.79 -27.73
C PRO A 132 -15.42 -3.51 -29.21
N GLN A 133 -14.25 -2.93 -29.46
CA GLN A 133 -13.67 -2.85 -30.81
C GLN A 133 -13.33 -4.24 -31.37
#